data_AF-A0A2V5TA49-F1
#
_entry.id   AF-A0A2V5TA49-F1
#
_cell.length_a   1.000
_cell.length_b   1.000
_cell.length_c   1.000
_cell.angle_alpha   90.00
_cell.angle_beta   90.00
_cell.angle_gamma   90.00
#
_symmetry.space_group_name_H-M   'P 1'
#
loop_
_entity.id
_entity.type
_entity.pdbx_description
1 polymer ?
#
loop_
_entity_poly.entity_id
_entity_poly.type
_entity_poly.pdbx_seq_one_letter_code
_entity_poly.pdbx_strand_id
1 'polypeptide(L)'
;MSSYQQAVIRIEHEKEYQELKGAIQRAVASEKMKQFLKRVESGGIRVRDVEAVLAKGLLEKVDESLAKSGKTAQQLYEALTVSDQAQLREFYLSKIEEIEPALRAKFQKLYS
;
A
#
# COMPACT_ATOMS: atom_id res chain seq x y z
N MET A 1 -11.13 -28.60 -23.32
CA MET A 1 -10.57 -27.28 -22.94
C MET A 1 -11.23 -26.86 -21.63
N SER A 2 -10.64 -27.17 -20.47
CA SER A 2 -11.20 -26.74 -19.18
C SER A 2 -10.93 -25.24 -19.02
N SER A 3 -11.99 -24.43 -19.06
CA SER A 3 -11.93 -23.04 -18.63
C SER A 3 -11.77 -23.02 -17.11
N TYR A 4 -10.56 -22.71 -16.61
CA TYR A 4 -10.38 -22.34 -15.22
C TYR A 4 -11.11 -21.02 -14.99
N GLN A 5 -12.32 -21.10 -14.45
CA GLN A 5 -13.05 -19.91 -14.01
C GLN A 5 -12.46 -19.54 -12.65
N GLN A 6 -11.52 -18.61 -12.64
CA GLN A 6 -10.92 -18.08 -11.43
C GLN A 6 -12.05 -17.45 -10.61
N ALA A 7 -12.44 -18.10 -9.52
CA ALA A 7 -13.45 -17.54 -8.62
C ALA A 7 -12.91 -16.22 -8.09
N VAL A 8 -13.68 -15.14 -8.25
CA VAL A 8 -13.38 -13.86 -7.60
C VAL A 8 -13.39 -14.13 -6.11
N ILE A 9 -12.21 -14.14 -5.49
CA ILE A 9 -12.11 -14.34 -4.04
C ILE A 9 -12.73 -13.11 -3.40
N ARG A 10 -13.80 -13.34 -2.63
CA ARG A 10 -14.49 -12.25 -1.93
C ARG A 10 -13.58 -11.71 -0.84
N ILE A 11 -13.62 -10.40 -0.64
CA ILE A 11 -13.00 -9.77 0.52
C ILE A 11 -13.81 -10.16 1.75
N GLU A 12 -13.17 -10.74 2.77
CA GLU A 12 -13.84 -11.22 3.98
C GLU A 12 -13.92 -10.11 5.02
N HIS A 13 -12.82 -9.38 5.23
CA HIS A 13 -12.75 -8.27 6.19
C HIS A 13 -12.86 -6.93 5.48
N GLU A 14 -14.03 -6.70 4.86
CA GLU A 14 -14.27 -5.59 3.95
C GLU A 14 -14.01 -4.22 4.57
N LYS A 15 -14.39 -3.99 5.83
CA LYS A 15 -14.21 -2.69 6.48
C LYS A 15 -12.73 -2.32 6.60
N GLU A 16 -11.93 -3.18 7.20
CA GLU A 16 -10.49 -2.98 7.38
C GLU A 16 -9.78 -2.89 6.03
N TYR A 17 -10.19 -3.73 5.07
CA TYR A 17 -9.66 -3.74 3.72
C TYR A 17 -9.90 -2.41 3.00
N GLN A 18 -11.14 -1.89 3.01
CA GLN A 18 -11.46 -0.63 2.35
C GLN A 18 -10.79 0.56 3.05
N GLU A 19 -10.69 0.54 4.39
CA GLU A 19 -10.00 1.58 5.15
C GLU A 19 -8.51 1.66 4.74
N LEU A 20 -7.82 0.53 4.72
CA LEU A 20 -6.41 0.46 4.32
C LEU A 20 -6.20 0.73 2.83
N LYS A 21 -7.03 0.16 1.96
CA LYS A 21 -7.00 0.41 0.51
C LYS A 21 -7.16 1.90 0.20
N GLY A 22 -8.10 2.57 0.88
CA GLY A 22 -8.29 4.01 0.76
C GLY A 22 -7.08 4.82 1.24
N ALA A 23 -6.44 4.39 2.33
CA ALA A 23 -5.22 5.03 2.81
C ALA A 23 -4.05 4.90 1.82
N ILE A 24 -3.89 3.71 1.23
CA ILE A 24 -2.91 3.48 0.16
C ILE A 24 -3.20 4.40 -1.02
N GLN A 25 -4.44 4.43 -1.52
CA GLN A 25 -4.83 5.28 -2.66
C GLN A 25 -4.48 6.76 -2.45
N ARG A 26 -4.70 7.29 -1.24
CA ARG A 26 -4.40 8.68 -0.93
C ARG A 26 -2.91 8.92 -0.75
N ALA A 27 -2.17 7.99 -0.14
CA ALA A 27 -0.72 8.07 -0.01
C ALA A 27 -0.01 8.02 -1.38
N VAL A 28 -0.55 7.23 -2.30
CA VAL A 28 -0.01 7.06 -3.66
C VAL A 28 -0.63 8.01 -4.69
N ALA A 29 -1.51 8.92 -4.27
CA ALA A 29 -2.01 9.98 -5.14
C ALA A 29 -0.86 10.92 -5.54
N SER A 30 -0.91 11.48 -6.76
CA SER A 30 0.17 12.28 -7.37
C SER A 30 0.74 13.36 -6.44
N GLU A 31 -0.11 14.09 -5.73
CA GLU A 31 0.29 15.17 -4.83
C GLU A 31 1.09 14.69 -3.60
N LYS A 32 0.80 13.49 -3.11
CA LYS A 32 1.37 12.92 -1.88
C LYS A 32 2.47 11.90 -2.15
N MET A 33 2.50 11.32 -3.34
CA MET A 33 3.44 10.27 -3.75
C MET A 33 4.90 10.65 -3.49
N LYS A 34 5.31 11.86 -3.88
CA LYS A 34 6.69 12.33 -3.66
C LYS A 34 7.04 12.40 -2.17
N GLN A 35 6.09 12.78 -1.33
CA GLN A 35 6.30 12.83 0.12
C GLN A 35 6.38 11.41 0.68
N PHE A 36 5.50 10.51 0.23
CA PHE A 36 5.52 9.10 0.60
C PHE A 36 6.88 8.45 0.25
N LEU A 37 7.37 8.61 -0.97
CA LEU A 37 8.67 8.06 -1.40
C LEU A 37 9.84 8.62 -0.57
N LYS A 38 9.81 9.91 -0.19
CA LYS A 38 10.81 10.45 0.74
C LYS A 38 10.77 9.80 2.12
N ARG A 39 9.57 9.45 2.63
CA ARG A 39 9.43 8.73 3.90
C ARG A 39 9.98 7.32 3.80
N VAL A 40 9.75 6.63 2.68
CA VAL A 40 10.32 5.31 2.38
C VAL A 40 11.85 5.38 2.33
N GLU A 41 12.40 6.35 1.59
CA GLU A 41 13.84 6.60 1.50
C GLU A 41 14.47 6.87 2.87
N SER A 42 13.85 7.76 3.66
CA SER A 42 14.30 8.07 5.02
C SER A 42 14.20 6.87 5.96
N GLY A 43 13.27 5.95 5.68
CA GLY A 43 13.09 4.70 6.42
C GLY A 43 14.12 3.63 6.09
N GLY A 44 14.93 3.83 5.04
CA GLY A 44 15.96 2.88 4.60
C GLY A 44 15.39 1.56 4.08
N ILE A 45 14.17 1.56 3.57
CA ILE A 45 13.49 0.36 3.08
C ILE A 45 13.13 0.48 1.59
N ARG A 46 12.87 -0.66 0.98
CA ARG A 46 12.37 -0.73 -0.39
C ARG A 46 10.90 -0.35 -0.43
N VAL A 47 10.49 0.42 -1.44
CA VAL A 47 9.08 0.81 -1.60
C VAL A 47 8.18 -0.39 -1.89
N ARG A 48 8.72 -1.48 -2.45
CA ARG A 48 7.99 -2.72 -2.75
C ARG A 48 7.81 -3.64 -1.54
N ASP A 49 8.50 -3.38 -0.43
CA ASP A 49 8.36 -4.14 0.82
C ASP A 49 7.17 -3.57 1.61
N VAL A 50 5.97 -4.09 1.31
CA VAL A 50 4.70 -3.57 1.84
C VAL A 50 4.67 -3.70 3.34
N GLU A 51 5.07 -4.85 3.86
CA GLU A 51 5.11 -5.15 5.29
C GLU A 51 6.02 -4.17 6.03
N ALA A 52 7.21 -3.87 5.50
CA ALA A 52 8.10 -2.89 6.11
C ALA A 52 7.53 -1.45 6.04
N VAL A 53 6.84 -1.09 4.96
CA VAL A 53 6.16 0.21 4.82
C VAL A 53 5.07 0.36 5.89
N LEU A 54 4.26 -0.68 6.10
CA LEU A 54 3.20 -0.72 7.10
C LEU A 54 3.78 -0.69 8.52
N ALA A 55 4.77 -1.55 8.81
CA ALA A 55 5.41 -1.64 10.12
C ALA A 55 6.12 -0.35 10.56
N LYS A 56 6.61 0.45 9.61
CA LYS A 56 7.22 1.76 9.89
C LYS A 56 6.23 2.92 9.99
N GLY A 57 4.93 2.64 9.85
CA GLY A 57 3.86 3.63 9.90
C GLY A 57 4.05 4.74 8.87
N LEU A 58 4.44 4.38 7.64
CA LEU A 58 4.75 5.40 6.61
C LEU A 58 3.50 6.00 5.98
N LEU A 59 2.37 5.29 5.98
CA LEU A 59 1.11 5.76 5.41
C LEU A 59 0.50 6.86 6.29
N GLU A 60 0.53 6.69 7.61
CA GLU A 60 0.08 7.64 8.63
C GLU A 60 0.82 8.98 8.53
N LYS A 61 2.08 8.96 8.08
CA LYS A 61 2.90 10.17 7.92
C LYS A 61 2.51 11.02 6.71
N VAL A 62 1.66 10.52 5.82
CA VAL A 62 1.22 11.20 4.59
C VAL A 62 -0.30 11.20 4.40
N ASP A 63 -1.01 10.33 5.11
CA ASP A 63 -2.46 10.24 5.14
C ASP A 63 -3.01 10.72 6.49
N GLU A 64 -3.50 11.96 6.52
CA GLU A 64 -4.10 12.56 7.70
C GLU A 64 -5.39 11.87 8.16
N SER A 65 -6.13 11.23 7.24
CA SER A 65 -7.37 10.53 7.57
C SER A 65 -7.06 9.28 8.40
N LEU A 66 -6.07 8.51 7.95
CA LEU A 66 -5.57 7.36 8.69
C LEU A 66 -4.91 7.79 10.01
N ALA A 67 -4.11 8.86 10.00
CA ALA A 67 -3.51 9.37 11.24
C ALA A 67 -4.55 9.77 12.30
N LYS A 68 -5.73 10.24 11.87
CA LYS A 68 -6.84 10.63 12.76
C LYS A 68 -7.80 9.47 13.10
N SER A 69 -7.72 8.33 12.43
CA SER A 69 -8.66 7.22 12.65
C SER A 69 -8.40 6.45 13.96
N GLY A 70 -7.23 6.65 14.57
CA GLY A 70 -6.82 5.95 15.79
C GLY A 70 -6.35 4.51 15.55
N LYS A 71 -6.29 4.07 14.29
CA LYS A 71 -5.72 2.78 13.87
C LYS A 71 -4.46 3.00 13.04
N THR A 72 -3.53 2.05 13.10
CA THR A 72 -2.38 2.03 12.18
C THR A 72 -2.70 1.20 10.94
N ALA A 73 -1.99 1.47 9.84
CA ALA A 73 -2.05 0.67 8.64
C ALA A 73 -1.66 -0.79 8.90
N GLN A 74 -0.68 -1.00 9.79
CA GLN A 74 -0.28 -2.34 10.23
C GLN A 74 -1.43 -3.05 10.95
N GLN A 75 -2.12 -2.40 11.90
CA GLN A 75 -3.26 -3.00 12.59
C GLN A 75 -4.40 -3.36 11.63
N LEU A 76 -4.68 -2.49 10.65
CA LEU A 76 -5.66 -2.78 9.61
C LEU A 76 -5.24 -3.99 8.76
N TYR A 77 -3.96 -4.11 8.42
CA TYR A 77 -3.44 -5.22 7.61
C TYR A 77 -3.43 -6.55 8.36
N GLU A 78 -3.00 -6.56 9.62
CA GLU A 78 -2.96 -7.74 10.47
C GLU A 78 -4.36 -8.27 10.80
N ALA A 79 -5.37 -7.39 10.79
CA ALA A 79 -6.76 -7.80 10.95
C ALA A 79 -7.28 -8.61 9.74
N LEU A 80 -6.70 -8.48 8.55
CA LEU A 80 -7.16 -9.14 7.32
C LEU A 80 -6.85 -10.64 7.30
N THR A 81 -7.62 -11.42 6.53
CA THR A 81 -7.25 -12.79 6.18
C THR A 81 -6.01 -12.80 5.28
N VAL A 82 -5.30 -13.94 5.20
CA VAL A 82 -4.13 -14.08 4.32
C VAL A 82 -4.48 -13.80 2.85
N SER A 83 -5.70 -14.17 2.43
CA SER A 83 -6.20 -13.88 1.08
C SER A 83 -6.40 -12.38 0.85
N ASP A 84 -7.06 -11.69 1.78
CA ASP A 84 -7.29 -10.25 1.70
C ASP A 84 -5.96 -9.47 1.76
N GLN A 85 -5.01 -9.92 2.59
CA GLN A 85 -3.65 -9.39 2.66
C GLN A 85 -2.92 -9.51 1.31
N ALA A 86 -3.05 -10.66 0.63
CA ALA A 86 -2.45 -10.88 -0.68
C ALA A 86 -3.05 -9.94 -1.74
N GLN A 87 -4.38 -9.84 -1.79
CA GLN A 87 -5.06 -8.92 -2.71
C GLN A 87 -4.67 -7.45 -2.47
N LEU A 88 -4.53 -7.04 -1.21
CA LEU A 88 -4.10 -5.69 -0.87
C LEU A 88 -2.63 -5.43 -1.20
N ARG A 89 -1.76 -6.44 -1.04
CA ARG A 89 -0.34 -6.36 -1.45
C ARG A 89 -0.24 -6.18 -2.97
N GLU A 90 -0.97 -6.96 -3.75
CA GLU A 90 -1.04 -6.83 -5.20
C GLU A 90 -1.54 -5.45 -5.61
N PHE A 91 -2.61 -4.97 -4.99
CA PHE A 91 -3.13 -3.63 -5.22
C PHE A 91 -2.10 -2.54 -4.93
N TYR A 92 -1.40 -2.61 -3.80
CA TYR A 92 -0.33 -1.66 -3.47
C TYR A 92 0.78 -1.68 -4.53
N LEU A 93 1.26 -2.87 -4.92
CA LEU A 93 2.33 -3.02 -5.90
C LEU A 93 1.92 -2.46 -7.27
N SER A 94 0.67 -2.68 -7.69
CA SER A 94 0.16 -2.09 -8.94
C SER A 94 0.21 -0.56 -8.90
N LYS A 95 -0.13 0.06 -7.77
CA LYS A 95 -0.03 1.53 -7.60
C LYS A 95 1.39 2.06 -7.60
N ILE A 96 2.35 1.28 -7.08
CA ILE A 96 3.76 1.62 -7.16
C ILE A 96 4.29 1.50 -8.61
N GLU A 97 3.72 0.60 -9.41
CA GLU A 97 4.10 0.43 -10.81
C GLU A 97 3.52 1.52 -11.72
N GLU A 98 2.36 2.08 -11.37
CA GLU A 98 1.72 3.22 -12.06
C GLU A 98 2.44 4.58 -11.83
N ILE A 99 3.51 4.62 -11.03
CA ILE A 99 4.24 5.86 -10.72
C ILE A 99 4.89 6.45 -11.98
N GLU A 100 4.70 7.76 -12.18
CA GLU A 100 5.28 8.50 -13.30
C GLU A 100 6.79 8.23 -13.46
N PRO A 101 7.28 7.97 -14.69
CA PRO A 101 8.67 7.58 -14.92
C PRO A 101 9.70 8.55 -14.36
N ALA A 102 9.44 9.85 -14.42
CA ALA A 102 10.33 10.88 -13.88
C ALA A 102 10.51 10.77 -12.36
N LEU A 103 9.42 10.48 -11.63
CA LEU A 103 9.46 10.31 -10.19
C LEU A 103 10.12 8.98 -9.81
N ARG A 104 9.82 7.91 -10.56
CA ARG A 104 10.47 6.61 -10.39
C ARG A 104 11.99 6.70 -10.60
N ALA A 105 12.44 7.39 -11.65
CA ALA A 105 13.87 7.60 -11.92
C ALA A 105 14.57 8.34 -10.77
N LYS A 106 13.91 9.37 -10.20
CA LYS A 106 14.43 10.13 -9.06
C LYS A 106 14.62 9.26 -7.81
N PHE A 107 13.72 8.32 -7.56
CA PHE A 107 13.73 7.44 -6.38
C PHE A 107 14.13 6.00 -6.72
N GLN A 108 14.87 5.77 -7.82
CA GLN A 108 15.12 4.44 -8.38
C GLN A 108 15.71 3.43 -7.38
N LYS A 109 16.53 3.91 -6.43
CA LYS A 109 17.16 3.09 -5.39
C LYS A 109 16.15 2.40 -4.47
N LEU A 110 14.93 2.92 -4.35
CA LEU A 110 13.87 2.32 -3.53
C LEU A 110 13.23 1.09 -4.19
N TYR A 111 13.43 0.91 -5.50
CA TYR A 111 12.82 -0.15 -6.30
C TYR A 111 13.76 -1.32 -6.57
N SER A 112 15.05 -1.17 -6.26
CA SER A 112 16.15 -2.11 -6.58
C SER A 112 16.35 -3.15 -5.49
#